data_AF-A0A844ATQ6-F1
#
_entry.id   AF-A0A844ATQ6-F1
#
_cell.length_a   1.000
_cell.length_b   1.000
_cell.length_c   1.000
_cell.angle_alpha   90.00
_cell.angle_beta   90.00
_cell.angle_gamma   90.00
#
_symmetry.space_group_name_H-M   'P 1'
#
loop_
_entity.id
_entity.type
_entity.pdbx_description
1 polymer ?
#
loop_
_entity_poly.entity_id
_entity_poly.type
_entity_poly.pdbx_seq_one_letter_code
_entity_poly.pdbx_strand_id
1 'polypeptide(L)'
;MTKFDPNAFMSAVQNGMASYAGDAPAVLMEVERNGLSVELAQGTLSLDDSTPATNEAKYEIGSQTKMMTATVVLQMASEGFFSLDDKLSDVMDVSPLAGIANIEEVTLRQLVTHSSGIPDYSNDFNEPGAPSVYAPLLQDPPQPVGVWDAIQFLIDQNAPAEFAPGTSTDYSNTGFVLLQLAIESVSGNALAEEFQTRIFDPVGMQDSSLPGYGRPDGIISSYLQSGDQKIDVTHLPLDNTGDGGAVSTTVDMIKFMKALVLDQTLVPADQMGGLEQFFAAVGFDDGEMVGHNGRVVGTQSMTLVHLESGLIFTAVETMAQPQMHVQDLLVNTMIAVSSSASWEHFDAGKGDLEFKMSAAELNVQPVEDGKGALQTLLESNGVSLTLDTAIGDLDTDRMVFEDGSALLVADSGGSRLSIRAQAKDALNADNQLIGQDGNDRLIGGQGDDKILGGAGNDKLIGRSGHDLIVGGEGNDRLVGNRGKDTLDGGQGNDRLLGFKGADVLDGGVGNDELRGHRGADSLNGGGGDDVLSGGRGNDLLIGGSGQDVLMGGQGADTFLFAADAGHDVIVGFDQGQDKIDLSALELEFNDLTITEFGDGAVQKITYAEASILVCDTDHSLTIDDFVF
;
A
#
# COMPACT_ATOMS: atom_id res chain seq x y z
N MET A 1 -14.90 7.95 -22.81
CA MET A 1 -14.83 9.11 -21.88
C MET A 1 -16.23 9.55 -21.51
N THR A 2 -16.64 9.21 -20.30
CA THR A 2 -17.89 9.64 -19.72
C THR A 2 -17.56 10.77 -18.76
N LYS A 3 -18.04 11.98 -19.05
CA LYS A 3 -17.88 13.08 -18.11
C LYS A 3 -18.87 12.85 -16.98
N PHE A 4 -18.35 12.64 -15.77
CA PHE A 4 -19.14 12.64 -14.54
C PHE A 4 -19.91 13.95 -14.47
N ASP A 5 -21.24 13.86 -14.41
CA ASP A 5 -22.11 15.01 -14.19
C ASP A 5 -22.52 15.05 -12.71
N PRO A 6 -21.92 15.96 -11.91
CA PRO A 6 -22.25 16.12 -10.50
C PRO A 6 -23.75 16.31 -10.26
N ASN A 7 -24.47 17.01 -11.15
CA ASN A 7 -25.88 17.34 -10.93
C ASN A 7 -26.77 16.11 -11.07
N ALA A 8 -26.49 15.30 -12.07
CA ALA A 8 -27.21 14.06 -12.32
C ALA A 8 -26.87 13.00 -11.27
N PHE A 9 -25.60 12.92 -10.82
CA PHE A 9 -25.20 12.07 -9.68
C PHE A 9 -25.94 12.48 -8.39
N MET A 10 -25.91 13.77 -8.02
CA MET A 10 -26.68 14.29 -6.88
C MET A 10 -28.18 13.95 -6.98
N SER A 11 -28.77 14.14 -8.17
CA SER A 11 -30.18 13.83 -8.41
C SER A 11 -30.49 12.33 -8.26
N ALA A 12 -29.56 11.47 -8.68
CA ALA A 12 -29.71 10.02 -8.57
C ALA A 12 -29.62 9.53 -7.12
N VAL A 13 -28.68 10.08 -6.34
CA VAL A 13 -28.57 9.79 -4.91
C VAL A 13 -29.82 10.28 -4.17
N GLN A 14 -30.35 11.45 -4.53
CA GLN A 14 -31.65 11.95 -4.01
C GLN A 14 -32.81 11.02 -4.36
N ASN A 15 -32.86 10.46 -5.57
CA ASN A 15 -33.87 9.47 -5.95
C ASN A 15 -33.73 8.16 -5.17
N GLY A 16 -32.49 7.73 -4.91
CA GLY A 16 -32.18 6.60 -4.04
C GLY A 16 -32.77 6.80 -2.64
N MET A 17 -32.43 7.91 -1.99
CA MET A 17 -32.98 8.30 -0.69
C MET A 17 -34.51 8.41 -0.70
N ALA A 18 -35.12 8.91 -1.77
CA ALA A 18 -36.58 8.98 -1.90
C ALA A 18 -37.26 7.60 -2.01
N SER A 19 -36.49 6.53 -2.30
CA SER A 19 -36.99 5.16 -2.34
C SER A 19 -37.02 4.47 -0.97
N TYR A 20 -36.40 5.07 0.05
CA TYR A 20 -36.43 4.52 1.40
C TYR A 20 -37.88 4.43 1.89
N ALA A 21 -38.30 3.20 2.22
CA ALA A 21 -39.66 2.88 2.64
C ALA A 21 -39.74 2.40 4.09
N GLY A 22 -38.62 2.39 4.82
CA GLY A 22 -38.57 2.04 6.23
C GLY A 22 -39.22 3.11 7.09
N ASP A 23 -39.61 2.75 8.30
CA ASP A 23 -40.27 3.65 9.24
C ASP A 23 -39.37 4.07 10.41
N ALA A 24 -38.05 3.84 10.32
CA ALA A 24 -37.10 4.29 11.33
C ALA A 24 -37.23 5.81 11.58
N PRO A 25 -37.06 6.28 12.84
CA PRO A 25 -37.19 7.71 13.16
C PRO A 25 -36.21 8.61 12.41
N ALA A 26 -35.04 8.09 12.06
CA ALA A 26 -34.12 8.70 11.11
C ALA A 26 -33.46 7.66 10.21
N VAL A 27 -33.13 8.09 9.00
CA VAL A 27 -32.22 7.40 8.09
C VAL A 27 -31.18 8.41 7.62
N LEU A 28 -29.91 8.04 7.73
CA LEU A 28 -28.79 8.81 7.23
C LEU A 28 -28.16 8.00 6.11
N MET A 29 -27.81 8.66 5.02
CA MET A 29 -27.14 8.06 3.89
C MET A 29 -26.11 9.02 3.36
N GLU A 30 -24.98 8.49 2.96
CA GLU A 30 -23.98 9.26 2.25
C GLU A 30 -23.42 8.39 1.13
N VAL A 31 -23.28 9.01 -0.03
CA VAL A 31 -22.74 8.36 -1.22
C VAL A 31 -21.62 9.22 -1.76
N GLU A 32 -20.42 8.66 -1.79
CA GLU A 32 -19.22 9.34 -2.28
C GLU A 32 -18.77 8.71 -3.59
N ARG A 33 -18.35 9.56 -4.53
CA ARG A 33 -17.61 9.15 -5.71
C ARG A 33 -16.74 10.28 -6.23
N ASN A 34 -15.47 9.99 -6.55
CA ASN A 34 -14.51 10.92 -7.16
C ASN A 34 -14.40 12.26 -6.39
N GLY A 35 -14.43 12.21 -5.06
CA GLY A 35 -14.34 13.38 -4.19
C GLY A 35 -15.63 14.17 -4.05
N LEU A 36 -16.73 13.76 -4.71
CA LEU A 36 -18.06 14.31 -4.49
C LEU A 36 -18.84 13.42 -3.54
N SER A 37 -19.07 13.91 -2.32
CA SER A 37 -19.99 13.28 -1.37
C SER A 37 -21.38 13.91 -1.43
N VAL A 38 -22.41 13.08 -1.39
CA VAL A 38 -23.81 13.49 -1.31
C VAL A 38 -24.40 12.96 -0.01
N GLU A 39 -24.43 13.84 0.97
CA GLU A 39 -24.99 13.61 2.30
C GLU A 39 -26.50 13.86 2.29
N LEU A 40 -27.28 12.85 2.68
CA LEU A 40 -28.73 12.94 2.80
C LEU A 40 -29.20 12.33 4.12
N ALA A 41 -30.06 13.06 4.82
CA ALA A 41 -30.75 12.57 6.00
C ALA A 41 -32.26 12.78 5.85
N GLN A 42 -33.03 11.84 6.40
CA GLN A 42 -34.47 11.99 6.61
C GLN A 42 -34.81 11.69 8.07
N GLY A 43 -35.87 12.32 8.57
CA GLY A 43 -36.34 12.11 9.94
C GLY A 43 -35.74 13.08 10.95
N THR A 44 -35.76 12.69 12.22
CA THR A 44 -35.45 13.56 13.36
C THR A 44 -34.49 12.90 14.34
N LEU A 45 -33.81 13.70 15.17
CA LEU A 45 -32.82 13.19 16.14
C LEU A 45 -33.42 12.19 17.16
N SER A 46 -34.70 12.33 17.49
CA SER A 46 -35.47 11.37 18.28
C SER A 46 -36.97 11.48 17.96
N LEU A 47 -37.79 10.58 18.50
CA LEU A 47 -39.25 10.66 18.41
C LEU A 47 -39.86 11.85 19.19
N ASP A 48 -39.18 12.33 20.23
CA ASP A 48 -39.64 13.43 21.08
C ASP A 48 -39.01 14.78 20.73
N ASP A 49 -38.00 14.79 19.86
CA ASP A 49 -37.31 15.98 19.35
C ASP A 49 -37.53 16.13 17.85
N SER A 50 -38.19 17.21 17.43
CA SER A 50 -38.46 17.50 16.01
C SER A 50 -37.25 18.06 15.24
N THR A 51 -36.08 18.17 15.87
CA THR A 51 -34.85 18.62 15.22
C THR A 51 -34.49 17.64 14.09
N PRO A 52 -34.30 18.11 12.84
CA PRO A 52 -33.91 17.24 11.73
C PRO A 52 -32.61 16.50 12.02
N ALA A 53 -32.56 15.23 11.65
CA ALA A 53 -31.32 14.48 11.67
C ALA A 53 -30.36 14.99 10.57
N THR A 54 -29.06 14.86 10.81
CA THR A 54 -28.00 15.22 9.86
C THR A 54 -26.95 14.10 9.80
N ASN A 55 -26.13 14.10 8.75
CA ASN A 55 -25.05 13.15 8.56
C ASN A 55 -23.91 13.31 9.57
N GLU A 56 -23.88 14.42 10.33
CA GLU A 56 -22.95 14.62 11.45
C GLU A 56 -23.38 13.88 12.73
N ALA A 57 -24.60 13.32 12.76
CA ALA A 57 -25.10 12.61 13.92
C ALA A 57 -24.36 11.25 14.09
N LYS A 58 -23.88 10.99 15.31
CA LYS A 58 -23.14 9.76 15.62
C LYS A 58 -24.10 8.60 15.83
N TYR A 59 -23.68 7.40 15.46
CA TYR A 59 -24.44 6.17 15.65
C TYR A 59 -23.53 4.97 15.91
N GLU A 60 -24.09 3.94 16.54
CA GLU A 60 -23.42 2.65 16.73
C GLU A 60 -23.30 1.93 15.39
N ILE A 61 -22.08 1.63 14.97
CA ILE A 61 -21.81 0.98 13.67
C ILE A 61 -21.92 -0.54 13.76
N GLY A 62 -22.04 -1.11 14.96
CA GLY A 62 -22.16 -2.54 15.21
C GLY A 62 -20.99 -3.32 14.61
N SER A 63 -21.30 -4.44 13.96
CA SER A 63 -20.29 -5.35 13.39
C SER A 63 -19.36 -4.75 12.34
N GLN A 64 -19.63 -3.55 11.84
CA GLN A 64 -18.64 -2.79 11.06
C GLN A 64 -17.35 -2.52 11.86
N THR A 65 -17.40 -2.55 13.19
CA THR A 65 -16.25 -2.49 14.11
C THR A 65 -15.23 -3.61 13.83
N LYS A 66 -15.67 -4.77 13.35
CA LYS A 66 -14.77 -5.88 12.97
C LYS A 66 -13.79 -5.47 11.89
N MET A 67 -14.20 -4.59 10.97
CA MET A 67 -13.31 -4.05 9.95
C MET A 67 -12.16 -3.25 10.59
N MET A 68 -12.45 -2.47 11.64
CA MET A 68 -11.43 -1.71 12.39
C MET A 68 -10.51 -2.63 13.20
N THR A 69 -11.06 -3.64 13.88
CA THR A 69 -10.26 -4.62 14.62
C THR A 69 -9.34 -5.41 13.69
N ALA A 70 -9.86 -5.90 12.57
CA ALA A 70 -9.05 -6.59 11.56
C ALA A 70 -7.94 -5.68 11.02
N THR A 71 -8.24 -4.40 10.78
CA THR A 71 -7.25 -3.39 10.37
C THR A 71 -6.08 -3.30 11.36
N VAL A 72 -6.36 -3.19 12.66
CA VAL A 72 -5.29 -3.15 13.69
C VAL A 72 -4.48 -4.44 13.73
N VAL A 73 -5.13 -5.62 13.66
CA VAL A 73 -4.43 -6.92 13.62
C VAL A 73 -3.43 -6.97 12.46
N LEU A 74 -3.83 -6.48 11.29
CA LEU A 74 -3.00 -6.49 10.09
C LEU A 74 -1.85 -5.49 10.16
N GLN A 75 -2.10 -4.29 10.68
CA GLN A 75 -1.05 -3.30 10.97
C GLN A 75 -0.01 -3.89 11.92
N MET A 76 -0.43 -4.48 13.04
CA MET A 76 0.48 -5.10 14.01
C MET A 76 1.25 -6.29 13.41
N ALA A 77 0.61 -7.10 12.57
CA ALA A 77 1.31 -8.17 11.86
C ALA A 77 2.39 -7.63 10.91
N SER A 78 2.10 -6.55 10.19
CA SER A 78 3.07 -5.89 9.29
C SER A 78 4.25 -5.26 10.03
N GLU A 79 4.01 -4.79 11.25
CA GLU A 79 5.01 -4.23 12.17
C GLU A 79 5.86 -5.33 12.84
N GLY A 80 5.52 -6.60 12.62
CA GLY A 80 6.27 -7.75 13.12
C GLY A 80 5.97 -8.09 14.58
N PHE A 81 4.85 -7.62 15.14
CA PHE A 81 4.40 -8.02 16.47
C PHE A 81 4.02 -9.51 16.53
N PHE A 82 3.46 -10.05 15.44
CA PHE A 82 3.13 -11.46 15.25
C PHE A 82 2.93 -11.76 13.75
N SER A 83 2.82 -13.04 13.38
CA SER A 83 2.32 -13.47 12.07
C SER A 83 0.85 -13.85 12.15
N LEU A 84 0.09 -13.65 11.07
CA LEU A 84 -1.29 -14.14 10.99
C LEU A 84 -1.39 -15.68 11.10
N ASP A 85 -0.31 -16.39 10.76
CA ASP A 85 -0.26 -17.85 10.85
C ASP A 85 0.23 -18.34 12.22
N ASP A 86 0.61 -17.43 13.12
CA ASP A 86 0.91 -17.79 14.51
C ASP A 86 -0.38 -18.22 15.22
N LYS A 87 -0.24 -19.19 16.13
CA LYS A 87 -1.35 -19.59 16.99
C LYS A 87 -1.65 -18.47 17.98
N LEU A 88 -2.90 -18.33 18.39
CA LEU A 88 -3.26 -17.38 19.45
C LEU A 88 -2.45 -17.63 20.73
N SER A 89 -2.17 -18.90 21.05
CA SER A 89 -1.34 -19.33 22.18
C SER A 89 0.14 -18.97 22.06
N ASP A 90 0.64 -18.69 20.85
CA ASP A 90 1.99 -18.18 20.64
C ASP A 90 2.06 -16.66 20.86
N VAL A 91 0.93 -15.96 20.79
CA VAL A 91 0.81 -14.50 20.82
C VAL A 91 0.42 -13.97 22.21
N MET A 92 -0.39 -14.70 22.97
CA MET A 92 -0.82 -14.34 24.32
C MET A 92 -0.99 -15.56 25.23
N ASP A 93 -1.02 -15.34 26.55
CA ASP A 93 -1.33 -16.41 27.52
C ASP A 93 -2.80 -16.81 27.42
N VAL A 94 -3.06 -17.96 26.78
CA VAL A 94 -4.40 -18.52 26.64
C VAL A 94 -4.79 -19.46 27.79
N SER A 95 -3.93 -19.66 28.80
CA SER A 95 -4.27 -20.54 29.92
C SER A 95 -5.55 -20.14 30.69
N PRO A 96 -5.92 -18.84 30.80
CA PRO A 96 -7.22 -18.45 31.36
C PRO A 96 -8.41 -18.90 30.49
N LEU A 97 -8.18 -19.28 29.23
CA LEU A 97 -9.19 -19.59 28.22
C LEU A 97 -9.38 -21.10 27.98
N ALA A 98 -8.76 -21.97 28.79
CA ALA A 98 -8.68 -23.42 28.56
C ALA A 98 -10.03 -24.17 28.45
N GLY A 99 -11.16 -23.53 28.80
CA GLY A 99 -12.52 -24.06 28.60
C GLY A 99 -13.09 -23.85 27.20
N ILE A 100 -12.41 -23.11 26.33
CA ILE A 100 -12.86 -22.81 24.96
C ILE A 100 -12.18 -23.78 24.00
N ALA A 101 -12.97 -24.52 23.22
CA ALA A 101 -12.42 -25.45 22.24
C ALA A 101 -11.61 -24.73 21.15
N ASN A 102 -10.63 -25.43 20.55
CA ASN A 102 -9.68 -24.93 19.54
C ASN A 102 -8.72 -23.81 19.98
N ILE A 103 -8.79 -23.31 21.22
CA ILE A 103 -8.06 -22.11 21.65
C ILE A 103 -6.52 -22.21 21.54
N GLU A 104 -5.98 -23.42 21.71
CA GLU A 104 -4.53 -23.72 21.61
C GLU A 104 -4.04 -23.96 20.17
N GLU A 105 -4.97 -24.11 19.21
CA GLU A 105 -4.67 -24.53 17.84
C GLU A 105 -5.04 -23.49 16.80
N VAL A 106 -5.94 -22.56 17.12
CA VAL A 106 -6.40 -21.51 16.21
C VAL A 106 -5.29 -20.51 15.89
N THR A 107 -5.21 -20.09 14.63
CA THR A 107 -4.33 -18.99 14.22
C THR A 107 -5.06 -17.65 14.18
N LEU A 108 -4.31 -16.55 14.24
CA LEU A 108 -4.90 -15.21 14.08
C LEU A 108 -5.64 -15.05 12.74
N ARG A 109 -5.13 -15.64 11.66
CA ARG A 109 -5.78 -15.71 10.34
C ARG A 109 -7.15 -16.37 10.44
N GLN A 110 -7.25 -17.47 11.17
CA GLN A 110 -8.50 -18.21 11.31
C GLN A 110 -9.54 -17.45 12.14
N LEU A 111 -9.11 -16.63 13.11
CA LEU A 111 -10.00 -15.73 13.83
C LEU A 111 -10.54 -14.63 12.91
N VAL A 112 -9.66 -13.95 12.17
CA VAL A 112 -10.02 -12.86 11.25
C VAL A 112 -10.95 -13.37 10.14
N THR A 113 -10.72 -14.59 9.62
CA THR A 113 -11.48 -15.15 8.48
C THR A 113 -12.69 -15.98 8.87
N HIS A 114 -13.12 -15.92 10.14
CA HIS A 114 -14.26 -16.69 10.63
C HIS A 114 -14.13 -18.21 10.44
N SER A 115 -12.90 -18.73 10.39
CA SER A 115 -12.60 -20.15 10.14
C SER A 115 -11.99 -20.86 11.36
N SER A 116 -12.17 -20.28 12.55
CA SER A 116 -11.62 -20.79 13.82
C SER A 116 -12.32 -22.05 14.33
N GLY A 117 -13.62 -22.20 14.06
CA GLY A 117 -14.46 -23.21 14.69
C GLY A 117 -14.66 -23.01 16.20
N ILE A 118 -14.28 -21.83 16.72
CA ILE A 118 -14.52 -21.43 18.12
C ILE A 118 -16.01 -21.09 18.27
N PRO A 119 -16.68 -21.59 19.33
CA PRO A 119 -18.07 -21.25 19.62
C PRO A 119 -18.28 -19.75 19.73
N ASP A 120 -19.31 -19.25 19.05
CA ASP A 120 -19.70 -17.87 19.19
C ASP A 120 -20.54 -17.69 20.47
N TYR A 121 -20.16 -16.75 21.34
CA TYR A 121 -20.98 -16.38 22.51
C TYR A 121 -22.37 -15.88 22.07
N SER A 122 -22.48 -15.51 20.80
CA SER A 122 -23.72 -15.09 20.16
C SER A 122 -24.59 -16.24 19.60
N ASN A 123 -24.06 -17.43 19.35
CA ASN A 123 -24.86 -18.51 18.74
C ASN A 123 -25.66 -19.33 19.77
N ASP A 124 -25.21 -19.39 21.03
CA ASP A 124 -25.93 -20.08 22.12
C ASP A 124 -27.17 -19.31 22.64
N PHE A 125 -27.55 -18.20 21.99
CA PHE A 125 -28.71 -17.37 22.35
C PHE A 125 -30.08 -18.08 22.28
N ASN A 126 -30.16 -19.25 21.64
CA ASN A 126 -31.41 -20.01 21.51
C ASN A 126 -31.49 -21.26 22.41
N GLU A 127 -30.46 -21.56 23.21
CA GLU A 127 -30.45 -22.74 24.09
C GLU A 127 -31.14 -22.45 25.44
N PRO A 128 -32.11 -23.29 25.88
CA PRO A 128 -32.78 -23.11 27.17
C PRO A 128 -31.80 -23.22 28.35
N GLY A 129 -31.53 -22.08 29.01
CA GLY A 129 -30.63 -22.02 30.17
C GLY A 129 -29.28 -21.34 29.89
N ALA A 130 -29.01 -20.92 28.65
CA ALA A 130 -27.90 -20.04 28.33
C ALA A 130 -28.13 -18.63 28.95
N PRO A 131 -27.20 -18.10 29.76
CA PRO A 131 -27.11 -16.69 30.11
C PRO A 131 -27.21 -15.82 28.86
N SER A 132 -28.33 -15.11 28.70
CA SER A 132 -28.47 -14.14 27.62
C SER A 132 -27.51 -12.98 27.89
N VAL A 133 -26.57 -12.72 26.99
CA VAL A 133 -25.70 -11.53 27.01
C VAL A 133 -26.53 -10.23 26.94
N TYR A 134 -27.75 -10.30 26.40
CA TYR A 134 -28.73 -9.20 26.45
C TYR A 134 -29.54 -9.16 27.75
N ALA A 135 -29.61 -10.22 28.56
CA ALA A 135 -30.37 -10.17 29.81
C ALA A 135 -29.84 -9.11 30.80
N PRO A 136 -28.51 -8.91 30.97
CA PRO A 136 -27.96 -7.75 31.67
C PRO A 136 -28.38 -6.41 31.06
N LEU A 137 -28.41 -6.29 29.73
CA LEU A 137 -28.84 -5.07 29.02
C LEU A 137 -30.36 -4.82 29.13
N LEU A 138 -31.14 -5.84 29.47
CA LEU A 138 -32.59 -5.74 29.68
C LEU A 138 -32.97 -5.63 31.18
N GLN A 139 -31.99 -5.60 32.09
CA GLN A 139 -32.21 -5.32 33.51
C GLN A 139 -32.48 -3.83 33.75
N ASP A 140 -33.09 -3.49 34.89
CA ASP A 140 -33.31 -2.12 35.33
C ASP A 140 -32.56 -1.86 36.65
N PRO A 141 -31.45 -1.09 36.66
CA PRO A 141 -30.82 -0.46 35.49
C PRO A 141 -30.04 -1.47 34.63
N PRO A 142 -29.88 -1.21 33.32
CA PRO A 142 -29.14 -2.08 32.42
C PRO A 142 -27.68 -2.16 32.86
N GLN A 143 -27.13 -3.37 32.83
CA GLN A 143 -25.76 -3.64 33.25
C GLN A 143 -24.86 -3.79 32.00
N PRO A 144 -23.66 -3.18 32.01
CA PRO A 144 -22.68 -3.36 30.94
C PRO A 144 -22.23 -4.82 30.89
N VAL A 145 -21.95 -5.32 29.69
CA VAL A 145 -21.28 -6.61 29.48
C VAL A 145 -19.89 -6.33 28.97
N GLY A 146 -18.86 -6.79 29.70
CA GLY A 146 -17.49 -6.63 29.25
C GLY A 146 -16.97 -7.77 28.41
N VAL A 147 -15.88 -7.47 27.71
CA VAL A 147 -14.98 -8.43 27.05
C VAL A 147 -14.81 -9.70 27.89
N TRP A 148 -14.46 -9.57 29.18
CA TRP A 148 -14.25 -10.73 30.06
C TRP A 148 -15.53 -11.45 30.47
N ASP A 149 -16.67 -10.76 30.56
CA ASP A 149 -17.95 -11.41 30.89
C ASP A 149 -18.41 -12.30 29.72
N ALA A 150 -18.20 -11.85 28.47
CA ALA A 150 -18.48 -12.63 27.27
C ALA A 150 -17.56 -13.87 27.15
N ILE A 151 -16.27 -13.71 27.47
CA ILE A 151 -15.30 -14.81 27.44
C ILE A 151 -15.52 -15.81 28.59
N GLN A 152 -15.80 -15.33 29.81
CA GLN A 152 -16.05 -16.18 30.97
C GLN A 152 -17.29 -17.06 30.76
N PHE A 153 -18.30 -16.54 30.08
CA PHE A 153 -19.49 -17.30 29.72
C PHE A 153 -19.12 -18.57 28.92
N LEU A 154 -18.28 -18.45 27.89
CA LEU A 154 -17.85 -19.59 27.08
C LEU A 154 -17.00 -20.60 27.86
N ILE A 155 -16.11 -20.12 28.72
CA ILE A 155 -15.28 -20.96 29.59
C ILE A 155 -16.17 -21.82 30.51
N ASP A 156 -17.19 -21.22 31.11
CA ASP A 156 -18.09 -21.89 32.05
C ASP A 156 -18.92 -22.99 31.39
N GLN A 157 -19.21 -22.86 30.09
CA GLN A 157 -19.96 -23.87 29.33
C GLN A 157 -19.09 -25.04 28.85
N ASN A 158 -17.75 -24.91 28.88
CA ASN A 158 -16.85 -25.87 28.24
C ASN A 158 -17.27 -26.16 26.78
N ALA A 159 -17.58 -25.08 26.05
CA ALA A 159 -18.27 -25.15 24.76
C ALA A 159 -17.46 -25.95 23.71
N PRO A 160 -18.07 -26.96 23.06
CA PRO A 160 -17.37 -27.81 22.10
C PRO A 160 -17.08 -27.05 20.80
N ALA A 161 -16.03 -27.43 20.07
CA ALA A 161 -15.73 -26.82 18.77
C ALA A 161 -16.89 -27.01 17.78
N GLU A 162 -17.24 -25.96 17.05
CA GLU A 162 -18.22 -26.01 15.95
C GLU A 162 -17.69 -26.86 14.79
N PHE A 163 -16.40 -26.69 14.49
CA PHE A 163 -15.65 -27.47 13.50
C PHE A 163 -14.15 -27.36 13.78
N ALA A 164 -13.34 -28.16 13.07
CA ALA A 164 -11.89 -28.08 13.18
C ALA A 164 -11.36 -26.79 12.50
N PRO A 165 -10.35 -26.11 13.04
CA PRO A 165 -9.86 -24.86 12.46
C PRO A 165 -9.48 -24.99 10.97
N GLY A 166 -9.93 -24.05 10.15
CA GLY A 166 -9.68 -23.99 8.71
C GLY A 166 -10.48 -24.98 7.85
N THR A 167 -11.38 -25.77 8.43
CA THR A 167 -12.18 -26.76 7.66
C THR A 167 -13.54 -26.25 7.21
N SER A 168 -14.02 -25.16 7.79
CA SER A 168 -15.26 -24.47 7.45
C SER A 168 -15.14 -22.99 7.83
N THR A 169 -16.13 -22.19 7.45
CA THR A 169 -16.28 -20.79 7.85
C THR A 169 -17.66 -20.60 8.48
N ASP A 170 -17.72 -19.93 9.62
CA ASP A 170 -18.96 -19.51 10.27
C ASP A 170 -18.74 -18.19 11.03
N TYR A 171 -19.70 -17.27 10.89
CA TYR A 171 -19.58 -15.94 11.46
C TYR A 171 -19.37 -16.00 12.98
N SER A 172 -18.41 -15.25 13.49
CA SER A 172 -17.96 -15.37 14.88
C SER A 172 -17.64 -14.00 15.47
N ASN A 173 -18.46 -13.58 16.44
CA ASN A 173 -18.16 -12.41 17.28
C ASN A 173 -17.04 -12.73 18.27
N THR A 174 -17.06 -13.92 18.90
CA THR A 174 -15.99 -14.39 19.80
C THR A 174 -14.60 -14.25 19.18
N GLY A 175 -14.45 -14.58 17.88
CA GLY A 175 -13.17 -14.45 17.20
C GLY A 175 -12.58 -13.05 17.28
N PHE A 176 -13.41 -12.02 17.15
CA PHE A 176 -13.00 -10.61 17.21
C PHE A 176 -12.79 -10.09 18.63
N VAL A 177 -13.50 -10.65 19.61
CA VAL A 177 -13.20 -10.43 21.04
C VAL A 177 -11.82 -11.01 21.40
N LEU A 178 -11.47 -12.19 20.88
CA LEU A 178 -10.14 -12.78 21.08
C LEU A 178 -9.03 -11.99 20.39
N LEU A 179 -9.30 -11.44 19.19
CA LEU A 179 -8.37 -10.54 18.51
C LEU A 179 -8.13 -9.26 19.29
N GLN A 180 -9.16 -8.69 19.92
CA GLN A 180 -8.98 -7.59 20.86
C GLN A 180 -8.01 -7.97 21.99
N LEU A 181 -8.22 -9.11 22.65
CA LEU A 181 -7.33 -9.56 23.72
C LEU A 181 -5.89 -9.74 23.25
N ALA A 182 -5.69 -10.26 22.03
CA ALA A 182 -4.37 -10.39 21.44
C ALA A 182 -3.71 -9.02 21.19
N ILE A 183 -4.45 -8.07 20.61
CA ILE A 183 -3.97 -6.69 20.40
C ILE A 183 -3.55 -6.06 21.72
N GLU A 184 -4.40 -6.10 22.74
CA GLU A 184 -4.14 -5.46 24.03
C GLU A 184 -2.99 -6.15 24.78
N SER A 185 -2.89 -7.48 24.71
CA SER A 185 -1.79 -8.25 25.30
C SER A 185 -0.44 -7.91 24.69
N VAL A 186 -0.40 -7.67 23.38
CA VAL A 186 0.85 -7.47 22.63
C VAL A 186 1.27 -5.99 22.63
N SER A 187 0.33 -5.08 22.46
CA SER A 187 0.60 -3.62 22.46
C SER A 187 0.78 -3.06 23.87
N GLY A 188 0.09 -3.63 24.86
CA GLY A 188 -0.03 -3.07 26.21
C GLY A 188 -1.01 -1.90 26.32
N ASN A 189 -1.69 -1.52 25.23
CA ASN A 189 -2.67 -0.44 25.19
C ASN A 189 -4.08 -1.01 25.06
N ALA A 190 -5.10 -0.21 25.39
CA ALA A 190 -6.49 -0.59 25.17
C ALA A 190 -6.84 -0.51 23.67
N LEU A 191 -7.75 -1.35 23.18
CA LEU A 191 -8.16 -1.31 21.76
C LEU A 191 -8.67 0.07 21.31
N ALA A 192 -9.30 0.83 22.20
CA ALA A 192 -9.75 2.18 21.89
C ALA A 192 -8.60 3.15 21.58
N GLU A 193 -7.46 3.00 22.26
CA GLU A 193 -6.25 3.78 22.00
C GLU A 193 -5.59 3.34 20.69
N GLU A 194 -5.60 2.04 20.41
CA GLU A 194 -5.12 1.49 19.13
C GLU A 194 -5.99 1.98 17.97
N PHE A 195 -7.33 2.01 18.11
CA PHE A 195 -8.22 2.60 17.10
C PHE A 195 -7.95 4.10 16.91
N GLN A 196 -7.80 4.86 18.01
CA GLN A 196 -7.54 6.29 17.91
C GLN A 196 -6.24 6.56 17.15
N THR A 197 -5.16 5.92 17.57
CA THR A 197 -3.81 6.21 17.06
C THR A 197 -3.54 5.63 15.68
N ARG A 198 -4.15 4.48 15.36
CA ARG A 198 -3.87 3.75 14.12
C ARG A 198 -4.92 3.90 13.03
N ILE A 199 -6.14 4.35 13.38
CA ILE A 199 -7.24 4.50 12.44
C ILE A 199 -7.78 5.93 12.47
N PHE A 200 -8.27 6.41 13.61
CA PHE A 200 -9.06 7.64 13.63
C PHE A 200 -8.22 8.90 13.39
N ASP A 201 -7.09 9.05 14.07
CA ASP A 201 -6.20 10.21 13.90
C ASP A 201 -5.58 10.27 12.49
N PRO A 202 -5.01 9.17 11.94
CA PRO A 202 -4.41 9.22 10.59
C PRO A 202 -5.42 9.47 9.48
N VAL A 203 -6.66 8.99 9.63
CA VAL A 203 -7.72 9.14 8.61
C VAL A 203 -8.53 10.43 8.79
N GLY A 204 -8.38 11.11 9.93
CA GLY A 204 -9.17 12.30 10.25
C GLY A 204 -10.63 11.99 10.59
N MET A 205 -10.88 10.85 11.26
CA MET A 205 -12.18 10.44 11.79
C MET A 205 -12.42 11.07 13.17
N GLN A 206 -12.66 12.38 13.19
CA GLN A 206 -12.75 13.17 14.42
C GLN A 206 -14.02 12.89 15.24
N ASP A 207 -15.00 12.25 14.63
CA ASP A 207 -16.31 11.96 15.21
C ASP A 207 -16.52 10.47 15.48
N SER A 208 -15.48 9.66 15.29
CA SER A 208 -15.44 8.24 15.64
C SER A 208 -14.78 7.98 16.99
N SER A 209 -15.23 6.93 17.68
CA SER A 209 -14.63 6.48 18.95
C SER A 209 -14.98 5.02 19.24
N LEU A 210 -14.18 4.37 20.08
CA LEU A 210 -14.56 3.17 20.82
C LEU A 210 -14.76 3.56 22.29
N PRO A 211 -15.94 4.08 22.67
CA PRO A 211 -16.14 4.81 23.92
C PRO A 211 -16.26 3.89 25.16
N GLY A 212 -16.19 2.57 24.96
CA GLY A 212 -16.52 1.59 25.97
C GLY A 212 -17.99 1.72 26.40
N TYR A 213 -18.27 1.66 27.70
CA TYR A 213 -19.64 1.81 28.21
C TYR A 213 -20.13 3.26 28.29
N GLY A 214 -19.24 4.24 28.07
CA GLY A 214 -19.59 5.65 28.02
C GLY A 214 -20.31 5.97 26.72
N ARG A 215 -21.20 6.95 26.72
CA ARG A 215 -21.88 7.40 25.50
C ARG A 215 -21.30 8.74 25.04
N PRO A 216 -20.81 8.84 23.79
CA PRO A 216 -20.27 10.09 23.27
C PRO A 216 -21.39 11.10 23.03
N ASP A 217 -21.06 12.39 23.14
CA ASP A 217 -21.97 13.47 22.79
C ASP A 217 -22.32 13.42 21.29
N GLY A 218 -23.56 13.77 20.95
CA GLY A 218 -24.03 13.84 19.55
C GLY A 218 -24.49 12.50 18.96
N ILE A 219 -24.59 11.44 19.77
CA ILE A 219 -25.21 10.19 19.34
C ILE A 219 -26.72 10.36 19.11
N ILE A 220 -27.21 9.88 17.98
CA ILE A 220 -28.63 9.91 17.62
C ILE A 220 -29.42 8.86 18.42
N SER A 221 -30.70 9.14 18.69
CA SER A 221 -31.56 8.18 19.37
C SER A 221 -31.78 6.94 18.50
N SER A 222 -31.80 5.77 19.15
CA SER A 222 -31.90 4.47 18.50
C SER A 222 -33.04 3.65 19.11
N TYR A 223 -33.67 2.81 18.27
CA TYR A 223 -34.95 2.18 18.61
C TYR A 223 -34.97 0.69 18.28
N LEU A 224 -35.62 -0.10 19.13
CA LEU A 224 -35.94 -1.49 18.84
C LEU A 224 -37.40 -1.59 18.38
N GLN A 225 -37.64 -2.17 17.21
CA GLN A 225 -38.99 -2.45 16.75
C GLN A 225 -39.54 -3.73 17.41
N SER A 226 -40.64 -3.60 18.14
CA SER A 226 -41.35 -4.73 18.76
C SER A 226 -42.86 -4.62 18.52
N GLY A 227 -43.38 -5.44 17.60
CA GLY A 227 -44.77 -5.32 17.15
C GLY A 227 -45.01 -3.98 16.45
N ASP A 228 -45.95 -3.17 16.96
CA ASP A 228 -46.22 -1.80 16.48
C ASP A 228 -45.50 -0.72 17.32
N GLN A 229 -44.70 -1.12 18.32
CA GLN A 229 -44.03 -0.20 19.25
C GLN A 229 -42.57 0.03 18.86
N LYS A 230 -42.14 1.28 18.97
CA LYS A 230 -40.73 1.71 18.89
C LYS A 230 -40.24 1.94 20.30
N ILE A 231 -39.39 1.03 20.78
CA ILE A 231 -38.84 1.09 22.13
C ILE A 231 -37.54 1.87 22.06
N ASP A 232 -37.45 2.99 22.78
CA ASP A 232 -36.22 3.76 22.89
C ASP A 232 -35.16 2.93 23.66
N VAL A 233 -34.06 2.62 22.97
CA VAL A 233 -32.92 1.86 23.51
C VAL A 233 -31.64 2.70 23.56
N THR A 234 -31.76 4.01 23.34
CA THR A 234 -30.70 5.02 23.41
C THR A 234 -29.95 5.00 24.74
N HIS A 235 -30.59 4.54 25.81
CA HIS A 235 -30.02 4.52 27.16
C HIS A 235 -29.27 3.21 27.49
N LEU A 236 -29.29 2.22 26.60
CA LEU A 236 -28.55 0.97 26.83
C LEU A 236 -27.03 1.24 26.78
N PRO A 237 -26.24 0.55 27.63
CA PRO A 237 -24.78 0.59 27.55
C PRO A 237 -24.30 0.20 26.15
N LEU A 238 -23.29 0.90 25.66
CA LEU A 238 -22.61 0.55 24.43
C LEU A 238 -21.75 -0.70 24.64
N ASP A 239 -21.66 -1.50 23.59
CA ASP A 239 -20.69 -2.58 23.50
C ASP A 239 -19.27 -2.01 23.55
N ASN A 240 -18.36 -2.67 24.26
CA ASN A 240 -16.97 -2.21 24.40
C ASN A 240 -15.95 -3.16 23.75
N THR A 241 -16.43 -4.10 22.95
CA THR A 241 -15.60 -5.10 22.30
C THR A 241 -15.21 -4.71 20.88
N GLY A 242 -14.12 -5.30 20.40
CA GLY A 242 -13.66 -5.17 19.01
C GLY A 242 -14.59 -5.79 17.97
N ASP A 243 -15.67 -6.46 18.36
CA ASP A 243 -16.61 -7.06 17.43
C ASP A 243 -17.82 -6.14 17.11
N GLY A 244 -18.11 -5.12 17.93
CA GLY A 244 -19.32 -4.32 17.76
C GLY A 244 -19.35 -2.91 18.34
N GLY A 245 -18.35 -2.50 19.13
CA GLY A 245 -18.48 -1.33 20.04
C GLY A 245 -18.26 0.07 19.47
N ALA A 246 -17.85 0.23 18.21
CA ALA A 246 -17.50 1.55 17.70
C ALA A 246 -18.73 2.42 17.41
N VAL A 247 -18.55 3.72 17.61
CA VAL A 247 -19.49 4.78 17.25
C VAL A 247 -18.86 5.66 16.18
N SER A 248 -19.62 6.05 15.17
CA SER A 248 -19.13 6.86 14.05
C SER A 248 -20.25 7.70 13.41
N THR A 249 -19.92 8.44 12.36
CA THR A 249 -20.83 9.16 11.46
C THR A 249 -20.78 8.55 10.06
N THR A 250 -21.71 8.92 9.17
CA THR A 250 -21.61 8.50 7.76
C THR A 250 -20.33 9.04 7.13
N VAL A 251 -20.00 10.30 7.44
CA VAL A 251 -18.83 11.00 6.91
C VAL A 251 -17.54 10.28 7.29
N ASP A 252 -17.40 9.91 8.56
CA ASP A 252 -16.19 9.21 9.02
C ASP A 252 -16.14 7.76 8.54
N MET A 253 -17.28 7.10 8.35
CA MET A 253 -17.32 5.78 7.72
C MET A 253 -16.94 5.82 6.23
N ILE A 254 -17.28 6.89 5.50
CA ILE A 254 -16.78 7.11 4.13
C ILE A 254 -15.26 7.24 4.15
N LYS A 255 -14.70 8.09 5.04
CA LYS A 255 -13.24 8.24 5.17
C LYS A 255 -12.55 6.93 5.53
N PHE A 256 -13.10 6.18 6.49
CA PHE A 256 -12.58 4.88 6.89
C PHE A 256 -12.51 3.92 5.70
N MET A 257 -13.62 3.74 4.98
CA MET A 257 -13.66 2.80 3.87
C MET A 257 -12.83 3.25 2.67
N LYS A 258 -12.74 4.56 2.42
CA LYS A 258 -11.83 5.13 1.43
C LYS A 258 -10.38 4.80 1.77
N ALA A 259 -9.96 5.10 3.00
CA ALA A 259 -8.60 4.82 3.48
C ALA A 259 -8.27 3.32 3.55
N LEU A 260 -9.25 2.48 3.90
CA LEU A 260 -9.08 1.03 4.00
C LEU A 260 -9.02 0.34 2.64
N VAL A 261 -9.91 0.69 1.71
CA VAL A 261 -10.15 -0.09 0.49
C VAL A 261 -9.62 0.59 -0.77
N LEU A 262 -9.86 1.89 -0.94
CA LEU A 262 -9.51 2.61 -2.18
C LEU A 262 -8.08 3.13 -2.15
N ASP A 263 -7.74 3.86 -1.08
CA ASP A 263 -6.44 4.52 -0.94
C ASP A 263 -5.40 3.59 -0.26
N GLN A 264 -5.87 2.52 0.41
CA GLN A 264 -5.05 1.49 1.07
C GLN A 264 -3.98 2.05 2.03
N THR A 265 -4.28 3.18 2.68
CA THR A 265 -3.37 3.86 3.61
C THR A 265 -3.38 3.24 5.01
N LEU A 266 -4.43 2.48 5.36
CA LEU A 266 -4.54 1.82 6.66
C LEU A 266 -3.84 0.46 6.75
N VAL A 267 -3.76 -0.30 5.65
CA VAL A 267 -3.16 -1.64 5.61
C VAL A 267 -2.28 -1.78 4.36
N PRO A 268 -0.99 -2.17 4.48
CA PRO A 268 -0.11 -2.37 3.33
C PRO A 268 -0.67 -3.38 2.30
N ALA A 269 -0.47 -3.10 1.01
CA ALA A 269 -1.00 -3.90 -0.09
C ALA A 269 -0.60 -5.40 -0.05
N ASP A 270 0.51 -5.75 0.58
CA ASP A 270 0.95 -7.15 0.75
C ASP A 270 0.24 -7.89 1.91
N GLN A 271 -0.45 -7.17 2.80
CA GLN A 271 -1.33 -7.71 3.86
C GLN A 271 -2.82 -7.63 3.51
N MET A 272 -3.20 -6.90 2.44
CA MET A 272 -4.59 -6.83 1.94
C MET A 272 -5.18 -8.20 1.57
N GLY A 273 -4.35 -9.18 1.22
CA GLY A 273 -4.79 -10.58 1.01
C GLY A 273 -5.41 -11.25 2.25
N GLY A 274 -5.21 -10.69 3.46
CA GLY A 274 -5.93 -11.08 4.68
C GLY A 274 -7.31 -10.43 4.81
N LEU A 275 -7.46 -9.18 4.33
CA LEU A 275 -8.74 -8.45 4.28
C LEU A 275 -9.68 -9.00 3.21
N GLU A 276 -9.17 -9.37 2.02
CA GLU A 276 -9.97 -10.01 0.96
C GLU A 276 -10.69 -11.28 1.48
N GLN A 277 -9.99 -12.12 2.24
CA GLN A 277 -10.56 -13.33 2.85
C GLN A 277 -11.57 -13.00 3.96
N PHE A 278 -11.34 -11.92 4.72
CA PHE A 278 -12.27 -11.41 5.72
C PHE A 278 -13.56 -10.89 5.04
N PHE A 279 -13.45 -10.05 4.01
CA PHE A 279 -14.58 -9.51 3.25
C PHE A 279 -15.38 -10.61 2.53
N ALA A 280 -14.70 -11.64 2.03
CA ALA A 280 -15.34 -12.84 1.49
C ALA A 280 -16.10 -13.66 2.55
N ALA A 281 -15.57 -13.73 3.78
CA ALA A 281 -16.16 -14.49 4.87
C ALA A 281 -17.33 -13.76 5.58
N VAL A 282 -17.32 -12.43 5.62
CA VAL A 282 -18.38 -11.60 6.25
C VAL A 282 -19.55 -11.26 5.33
N GLY A 283 -19.53 -11.75 4.09
CA GLY A 283 -20.73 -11.96 3.31
C GLY A 283 -21.17 -10.83 2.39
N PHE A 284 -20.26 -10.09 1.75
CA PHE A 284 -20.61 -9.26 0.59
C PHE A 284 -19.57 -9.25 -0.55
N ASP A 285 -18.69 -10.25 -0.62
CA ASP A 285 -17.90 -10.50 -1.84
C ASP A 285 -18.75 -11.21 -2.90
N ASP A 286 -19.64 -10.46 -3.54
CA ASP A 286 -20.22 -10.84 -4.85
C ASP A 286 -19.26 -10.44 -6.00
N GLY A 287 -17.97 -10.23 -5.71
CA GLY A 287 -16.93 -9.82 -6.65
C GLY A 287 -16.91 -8.32 -6.99
N GLU A 288 -18.01 -7.60 -6.74
CA GLU A 288 -18.18 -6.19 -7.13
C GLU A 288 -18.22 -5.21 -5.93
N MET A 289 -18.51 -5.69 -4.71
CA MET A 289 -18.70 -4.87 -3.50
C MET A 289 -17.85 -5.35 -2.32
N VAL A 290 -17.35 -4.43 -1.49
CA VAL A 290 -16.56 -4.74 -0.29
C VAL A 290 -17.03 -3.90 0.89
N GLY A 291 -17.25 -4.53 2.04
CA GLY A 291 -17.56 -3.84 3.29
C GLY A 291 -18.33 -4.74 4.25
N HIS A 292 -19.13 -4.15 5.14
CA HIS A 292 -19.84 -4.92 6.17
C HIS A 292 -21.14 -4.22 6.58
N ASN A 293 -22.12 -5.02 7.01
CA ASN A 293 -23.31 -4.53 7.70
C ASN A 293 -23.10 -4.42 9.21
N GLY A 294 -23.81 -3.50 9.84
CA GLY A 294 -23.83 -3.29 11.27
C GLY A 294 -25.21 -3.58 11.81
N ARG A 295 -25.28 -4.30 12.92
CA ARG A 295 -26.52 -4.43 13.68
C ARG A 295 -26.22 -4.42 15.17
N VAL A 296 -26.91 -3.55 15.88
CA VAL A 296 -27.01 -3.57 17.34
C VAL A 296 -28.49 -3.54 17.72
N VAL A 297 -28.80 -3.40 19.01
CA VAL A 297 -30.18 -3.41 19.52
C VAL A 297 -31.03 -2.28 18.92
N GLY A 298 -30.43 -1.13 18.64
CA GLY A 298 -31.15 0.07 18.22
C GLY A 298 -30.89 0.55 16.79
N THR A 299 -29.88 0.06 16.09
CA THR A 299 -29.52 0.54 14.76
C THR A 299 -29.20 -0.61 13.81
N GLN A 300 -29.44 -0.36 12.52
CA GLN A 300 -28.95 -1.16 11.41
C GLN A 300 -28.21 -0.24 10.46
N SER A 301 -26.99 -0.61 10.11
CA SER A 301 -26.13 0.22 9.29
C SER A 301 -25.39 -0.63 8.28
N MET A 302 -24.81 0.01 7.28
CA MET A 302 -23.91 -0.65 6.35
C MET A 302 -22.98 0.38 5.75
N THR A 303 -21.76 -0.05 5.45
CA THR A 303 -20.85 0.70 4.61
C THR A 303 -20.18 -0.24 3.63
N LEU A 304 -20.23 0.11 2.36
CA LEU A 304 -19.76 -0.71 1.24
C LEU A 304 -19.04 0.17 0.21
N VAL A 305 -18.11 -0.44 -0.50
CA VAL A 305 -17.38 0.12 -1.63
C VAL A 305 -17.67 -0.73 -2.86
N HIS A 306 -18.13 -0.12 -3.95
CA HIS A 306 -18.23 -0.79 -5.25
C HIS A 306 -16.88 -0.69 -5.97
N LEU A 307 -16.13 -1.78 -6.01
CA LEU A 307 -14.74 -1.79 -6.44
C LEU A 307 -14.54 -1.25 -7.87
N GLU A 308 -15.40 -1.63 -8.81
CA GLU A 308 -15.27 -1.21 -10.22
C GLU A 308 -15.53 0.30 -10.40
N SER A 309 -16.39 0.88 -9.56
CA SER A 309 -16.84 2.27 -9.76
C SER A 309 -16.17 3.28 -8.83
N GLY A 310 -15.52 2.79 -7.76
CA GLY A 310 -14.98 3.60 -6.67
C GLY A 310 -16.08 4.26 -5.82
N LEU A 311 -17.35 3.86 -5.97
CA LEU A 311 -18.46 4.44 -5.22
C LEU A 311 -18.48 3.87 -3.80
N ILE A 312 -18.50 4.74 -2.80
CA ILE A 312 -18.69 4.36 -1.40
C ILE A 312 -20.12 4.70 -1.00
N PHE A 313 -20.83 3.72 -0.47
CA PHE A 313 -22.17 3.88 0.08
C PHE A 313 -22.11 3.61 1.58
N THR A 314 -22.60 4.54 2.38
CA THR A 314 -22.88 4.30 3.79
C THR A 314 -24.33 4.67 4.07
N ALA A 315 -24.99 3.88 4.91
CA ALA A 315 -26.30 4.23 5.42
C ALA A 315 -26.51 3.66 6.81
N VAL A 316 -27.36 4.33 7.58
CA VAL A 316 -27.87 3.86 8.86
C VAL A 316 -29.34 4.18 8.96
N GLU A 317 -30.11 3.21 9.43
CA GLU A 317 -31.45 3.42 9.97
C GLU A 317 -31.37 3.33 11.49
N THR A 318 -31.95 4.31 12.18
CA THR A 318 -31.87 4.41 13.66
C THR A 318 -32.85 3.47 14.37
N MET A 319 -33.13 2.33 13.75
CA MET A 319 -34.03 1.33 14.28
C MET A 319 -33.60 -0.07 13.87
N ALA A 320 -33.48 -0.99 14.82
CA ALA A 320 -33.27 -2.39 14.53
C ALA A 320 -34.63 -3.10 14.30
N GLN A 321 -34.77 -3.70 13.12
CA GLN A 321 -35.98 -4.39 12.69
C GLN A 321 -35.66 -5.67 11.89
N PRO A 322 -36.64 -6.57 11.65
CA PRO A 322 -36.39 -7.84 10.95
C PRO A 322 -35.88 -7.67 9.52
N GLN A 323 -36.41 -6.67 8.78
CA GLN A 323 -35.95 -6.32 7.43
C GLN A 323 -34.98 -5.15 7.52
N MET A 324 -33.80 -5.29 6.91
CA MET A 324 -32.78 -4.23 6.85
C MET A 324 -33.06 -3.34 5.63
N HIS A 325 -33.80 -2.24 5.81
CA HIS A 325 -34.21 -1.39 4.70
C HIS A 325 -33.05 -0.61 4.09
N VAL A 326 -31.96 -0.42 4.84
CA VAL A 326 -30.72 0.15 4.29
C VAL A 326 -30.13 -0.71 3.16
N GLN A 327 -30.41 -2.02 3.13
CA GLN A 327 -30.02 -2.90 2.03
C GLN A 327 -30.86 -2.64 0.76
N ASP A 328 -32.16 -2.45 0.91
CA ASP A 328 -33.03 -2.06 -0.22
C ASP A 328 -32.65 -0.66 -0.73
N LEU A 329 -32.31 0.25 0.18
CA LEU A 329 -31.84 1.59 -0.13
C LEU A 329 -30.53 1.57 -0.92
N LEU A 330 -29.57 0.73 -0.54
CA LEU A 330 -28.35 0.50 -1.33
C LEU A 330 -28.72 0.09 -2.76
N VAL A 331 -29.50 -0.98 -2.92
CA VAL A 331 -29.84 -1.53 -4.24
C VAL A 331 -30.53 -0.49 -5.11
N ASN A 332 -31.52 0.22 -4.57
CA ASN A 332 -32.24 1.25 -5.30
C ASN A 332 -31.36 2.45 -5.65
N THR A 333 -30.47 2.85 -4.74
CA THR A 333 -29.51 3.95 -4.97
C THR A 333 -28.51 3.56 -6.05
N MET A 334 -27.99 2.33 -6.03
CA MET A 334 -27.12 1.80 -7.07
C MET A 334 -27.83 1.73 -8.43
N ILE A 335 -29.09 1.31 -8.48
CA ILE A 335 -29.91 1.34 -9.70
C ILE A 335 -30.11 2.79 -10.18
N ALA A 336 -30.39 3.74 -9.28
CA ALA A 336 -30.61 5.14 -9.64
C ALA A 336 -29.34 5.80 -10.19
N VAL A 337 -28.20 5.58 -9.52
CA VAL A 337 -26.88 6.09 -9.93
C VAL A 337 -26.44 5.48 -11.26
N SER A 338 -26.74 4.20 -11.51
CA SER A 338 -26.43 3.53 -12.78
C SER A 338 -27.40 3.87 -13.93
N SER A 339 -28.66 4.22 -13.65
CA SER A 339 -29.70 4.49 -14.67
C SER A 339 -29.86 5.96 -15.06
N SER A 340 -29.42 6.90 -14.23
CA SER A 340 -29.39 8.32 -14.55
C SER A 340 -28.32 8.60 -15.61
N ALA A 341 -28.61 9.46 -16.59
CA ALA A 341 -27.64 9.89 -17.61
C ALA A 341 -26.59 10.85 -17.02
N SER A 342 -25.99 10.49 -15.89
CA SER A 342 -24.95 11.21 -15.12
C SER A 342 -23.59 11.26 -15.82
N TRP A 343 -23.66 11.25 -17.14
CA TRP A 343 -22.73 10.66 -18.07
C TRP A 343 -22.97 11.36 -19.41
N GLU A 344 -22.38 12.55 -19.62
CA GLU A 344 -22.36 13.11 -20.98
C GLU A 344 -21.63 12.12 -21.89
N HIS A 345 -22.31 11.65 -22.93
CA HIS A 345 -21.75 10.75 -23.93
C HIS A 345 -20.93 11.55 -24.93
N PHE A 346 -19.61 11.55 -24.73
CA PHE A 346 -18.68 11.71 -25.84
C PHE A 346 -18.62 10.38 -26.59
N ASP A 347 -18.96 10.36 -27.88
CA ASP A 347 -18.77 9.18 -28.71
C ASP A 347 -17.30 9.08 -29.15
N ALA A 348 -16.52 8.33 -28.38
CA ALA A 348 -15.21 7.83 -28.79
C ALA A 348 -15.29 6.40 -29.38
N GLY A 349 -16.48 5.81 -29.54
CA GLY A 349 -16.64 4.37 -29.65
C GLY A 349 -16.41 3.66 -28.30
N LYS A 350 -16.87 2.41 -28.19
CA LYS A 350 -16.95 1.65 -26.92
C LYS A 350 -15.67 0.85 -26.62
N GLY A 351 -14.61 1.50 -26.17
CA GLY A 351 -13.40 0.84 -25.65
C GLY A 351 -12.71 1.68 -24.56
N ASP A 352 -11.74 1.07 -23.86
CA ASP A 352 -10.85 1.74 -22.90
C ASP A 352 -10.18 2.98 -23.53
N LEU A 353 -9.62 3.87 -22.70
CA LEU A 353 -8.60 4.79 -23.22
C LEU A 353 -7.33 3.96 -23.39
N GLU A 354 -7.31 3.30 -24.53
CA GLU A 354 -6.44 2.19 -24.85
C GLU A 354 -5.09 2.74 -25.33
N PHE A 355 -4.16 2.90 -24.40
CA PHE A 355 -2.76 3.13 -24.77
C PHE A 355 -2.20 1.78 -25.23
N LYS A 356 -2.06 1.56 -26.54
CA LYS A 356 -1.46 0.34 -27.12
C LYS A 356 0.07 0.26 -26.93
N MET A 357 0.57 0.81 -25.83
CA MET A 357 1.96 0.97 -25.45
C MET A 357 2.10 0.66 -23.96
N SER A 358 3.32 0.41 -23.49
CA SER A 358 3.56 0.19 -22.06
C SER A 358 3.70 1.50 -21.29
N ALA A 359 3.57 1.42 -19.97
CA ALA A 359 3.80 2.53 -19.06
C ALA A 359 5.23 3.05 -19.14
N ALA A 360 6.21 2.17 -19.38
CA ALA A 360 7.59 2.54 -19.65
C ALA A 360 7.75 3.44 -20.90
N GLU A 361 6.83 3.34 -21.87
CA GLU A 361 6.82 4.11 -23.12
C GLU A 361 6.02 5.43 -23.06
N LEU A 362 5.24 5.68 -21.99
CA LEU A 362 4.46 6.91 -21.82
C LEU A 362 5.37 8.09 -21.43
N ASN A 363 5.26 9.21 -22.18
CA ASN A 363 5.99 10.43 -21.87
C ASN A 363 5.17 11.35 -20.96
N VAL A 364 5.77 11.74 -19.84
CA VAL A 364 5.16 12.56 -18.78
C VAL A 364 5.99 13.84 -18.62
N GLN A 365 5.37 15.02 -18.79
CA GLN A 365 6.08 16.31 -18.73
C GLN A 365 5.29 17.38 -17.96
N PRO A 366 5.95 18.24 -17.17
CA PRO A 366 5.32 19.43 -16.59
C PRO A 366 5.20 20.57 -17.61
N VAL A 367 4.10 21.33 -17.60
CA VAL A 367 3.77 22.41 -18.55
C VAL A 367 3.04 23.55 -17.82
N GLU A 368 3.30 24.83 -18.12
CA GLU A 368 2.59 25.98 -17.49
C GLU A 368 1.26 26.34 -18.18
N ASP A 369 0.20 26.60 -17.41
CA ASP A 369 -1.18 26.86 -17.88
C ASP A 369 -1.43 28.25 -18.51
N GLY A 370 -0.37 29.05 -18.72
CA GLY A 370 -0.46 30.43 -19.22
C GLY A 370 -1.01 31.47 -18.22
N LYS A 371 -1.34 31.05 -16.98
CA LYS A 371 -1.62 31.91 -15.82
C LYS A 371 -0.59 31.74 -14.69
N GLY A 372 0.40 30.86 -14.89
CA GLY A 372 1.53 30.61 -13.99
C GLY A 372 1.31 29.44 -13.03
N ALA A 373 0.31 28.59 -13.26
CA ALA A 373 0.15 27.31 -12.57
C ALA A 373 0.76 26.17 -13.42
N LEU A 374 1.38 25.20 -12.76
CA LEU A 374 1.94 24.02 -13.41
C LEU A 374 0.84 22.98 -13.66
N GLN A 375 0.94 22.33 -14.81
CA GLN A 375 0.08 21.29 -15.33
C GLN A 375 0.94 20.10 -15.76
N THR A 376 0.33 18.95 -15.95
CA THR A 376 0.97 17.74 -16.43
C THR A 376 0.46 17.48 -17.82
N LEU A 377 1.38 17.25 -18.74
CA LEU A 377 1.09 16.76 -20.06
C LEU A 377 1.51 15.30 -20.16
N LEU A 378 0.52 14.44 -20.42
CA LEU A 378 0.72 13.05 -20.78
C LEU A 378 0.64 12.96 -22.30
N GLU A 379 1.72 12.54 -22.95
CA GLU A 379 1.80 12.48 -24.40
C GLU A 379 2.08 11.08 -24.92
N SER A 380 1.27 10.69 -25.90
CA SER A 380 1.40 9.42 -26.58
C SER A 380 0.96 9.56 -28.04
N ASN A 381 1.88 9.31 -28.98
CA ASN A 381 1.58 9.24 -30.43
C ASN A 381 0.77 10.43 -30.99
N GLY A 382 1.02 11.64 -30.50
CA GLY A 382 0.33 12.87 -30.94
C GLY A 382 -1.07 13.07 -30.34
N VAL A 383 -1.46 12.23 -29.38
CA VAL A 383 -2.57 12.46 -28.45
C VAL A 383 -1.97 12.98 -27.15
N SER A 384 -2.43 14.15 -26.73
CA SER A 384 -1.98 14.79 -25.51
C SER A 384 -3.16 14.95 -24.54
N LEU A 385 -2.98 14.45 -23.33
CA LEU A 385 -3.89 14.64 -22.21
C LEU A 385 -3.23 15.60 -21.24
N THR A 386 -3.81 16.79 -21.09
CA THR A 386 -3.36 17.76 -20.10
C THR A 386 -4.17 17.58 -18.83
N LEU A 387 -3.48 17.37 -17.72
CA LEU A 387 -4.03 17.36 -16.38
C LEU A 387 -3.71 18.72 -15.77
N ASP A 388 -4.72 19.40 -15.22
CA ASP A 388 -4.59 20.72 -14.60
C ASP A 388 -3.90 20.64 -13.21
N THR A 389 -2.79 19.91 -13.12
CA THR A 389 -2.03 19.62 -11.90
C THR A 389 -0.55 19.37 -12.21
N ALA A 390 0.39 19.75 -11.34
CA ALA A 390 1.81 19.51 -11.59
C ALA A 390 2.14 18.01 -11.56
N ILE A 391 3.30 17.60 -12.09
CA ILE A 391 3.73 16.20 -12.03
C ILE A 391 3.89 15.72 -10.58
N GLY A 392 4.33 16.62 -9.69
CA GLY A 392 4.32 16.51 -8.22
C GLY A 392 2.99 16.14 -7.61
N ASP A 393 1.93 16.60 -8.26
CA ASP A 393 0.56 16.50 -7.82
C ASP A 393 -0.21 15.44 -8.64
N LEU A 394 0.47 14.75 -9.56
CA LEU A 394 -0.02 13.50 -10.12
C LEU A 394 0.12 12.44 -9.04
N ASP A 395 -0.78 12.51 -8.08
CA ASP A 395 -0.99 11.44 -7.12
C ASP A 395 -1.77 10.31 -7.83
N THR A 396 -1.25 9.85 -8.97
CA THR A 396 -1.80 8.74 -9.74
C THR A 396 -1.01 7.51 -9.34
N ASP A 397 -1.43 6.87 -8.25
CA ASP A 397 -0.80 5.64 -7.74
C ASP A 397 -0.80 4.48 -8.74
N ARG A 398 -1.53 4.60 -9.86
CA ARG A 398 -1.42 3.68 -10.98
C ARG A 398 -2.16 4.21 -12.20
N MET A 399 -1.43 4.57 -13.24
CA MET A 399 -1.99 4.44 -14.59
C MET A 399 -1.64 3.07 -15.12
N VAL A 400 -2.63 2.19 -15.24
CA VAL A 400 -2.45 0.83 -15.78
C VAL A 400 -2.80 0.82 -17.27
N PHE A 401 -1.99 0.13 -18.05
CA PHE A 401 -2.10 0.01 -19.49
C PHE A 401 -2.64 -1.37 -19.85
N GLU A 402 -3.17 -1.52 -21.07
CA GLU A 402 -3.77 -2.78 -21.50
C GLU A 402 -2.81 -3.97 -21.50
N ASP A 403 -1.52 -3.70 -21.68
CA ASP A 403 -0.48 -4.72 -21.63
C ASP A 403 -0.13 -5.17 -20.20
N GLY A 404 -0.81 -4.58 -19.21
CA GLY A 404 -0.67 -4.86 -17.79
C GLY A 404 0.34 -3.96 -17.08
N SER A 405 1.09 -3.11 -17.79
CA SER A 405 2.09 -2.23 -17.18
C SER A 405 1.48 -1.06 -16.40
N ALA A 406 2.26 -0.47 -15.50
CA ALA A 406 1.85 0.62 -14.62
C ALA A 406 2.83 1.79 -14.61
N LEU A 407 2.31 3.03 -14.62
CA LEU A 407 3.04 4.24 -14.29
C LEU A 407 2.74 4.62 -12.83
N LEU A 408 3.81 4.83 -12.06
CA LEU A 408 3.81 5.28 -10.67
C LEU A 408 4.61 6.57 -10.54
N VAL A 409 4.11 7.49 -9.72
CA VAL A 409 4.76 8.76 -9.42
C VAL A 409 4.68 8.98 -7.91
N ALA A 410 5.83 9.17 -7.29
CA ALA A 410 6.04 9.42 -5.87
C ALA A 410 5.85 10.90 -5.55
N ASP A 411 5.64 11.20 -4.28
CA ASP A 411 5.60 12.58 -3.80
C ASP A 411 7.00 13.21 -3.74
N SER A 412 7.04 14.55 -3.65
CA SER A 412 8.30 15.30 -3.52
C SER A 412 8.92 15.23 -2.11
N GLY A 413 8.46 14.31 -1.25
CA GLY A 413 8.91 14.15 0.14
C GLY A 413 9.79 12.92 0.36
N GLY A 414 9.94 12.08 -0.66
CA GLY A 414 10.58 10.78 -0.60
C GLY A 414 9.57 9.69 -0.30
N SER A 415 9.39 8.79 -1.26
CA SER A 415 8.40 7.73 -1.25
C SER A 415 9.02 6.36 -1.45
N ARG A 416 8.37 5.32 -0.92
CA ARG A 416 8.74 3.94 -1.24
C ARG A 416 7.73 3.32 -2.21
N LEU A 417 8.07 3.29 -3.49
CA LEU A 417 7.25 2.63 -4.51
C LEU A 417 7.77 1.23 -4.84
N SER A 418 6.86 0.29 -5.13
CA SER A 418 7.25 -1.03 -5.60
C SER A 418 6.19 -1.61 -6.53
N ILE A 419 6.51 -2.03 -7.76
CA ILE A 419 5.52 -2.63 -8.69
C ILE A 419 4.85 -3.87 -8.10
N ARG A 420 5.63 -4.74 -7.45
CA ARG A 420 5.03 -5.89 -6.75
C ARG A 420 4.05 -5.49 -5.64
N ALA A 421 4.21 -4.29 -5.09
CA ALA A 421 3.35 -3.76 -4.04
C ALA A 421 2.16 -2.98 -4.62
N GLN A 422 2.33 -2.31 -5.77
CA GLN A 422 1.33 -1.41 -6.34
C GLN A 422 0.55 -2.02 -7.51
N ALA A 423 1.08 -3.06 -8.19
CA ALA A 423 0.58 -3.52 -9.48
C ALA A 423 0.90 -5.01 -9.73
N LYS A 424 0.08 -5.91 -9.17
CA LYS A 424 0.31 -7.37 -9.20
C LYS A 424 0.28 -7.99 -10.62
N ASP A 425 -0.57 -7.48 -11.50
CA ASP A 425 -0.65 -7.91 -12.92
C ASP A 425 0.49 -7.30 -13.76
N ALA A 426 1.03 -6.17 -13.31
CA ALA A 426 2.16 -5.47 -13.91
C ALA A 426 3.52 -6.06 -13.51
N LEU A 427 3.51 -7.08 -12.64
CA LEU A 427 4.72 -7.70 -12.10
C LEU A 427 5.63 -8.27 -13.20
N ASN A 428 5.12 -8.62 -14.38
CA ASN A 428 5.95 -9.06 -15.51
C ASN A 428 5.87 -8.11 -16.71
N ALA A 429 5.23 -6.95 -16.53
CA ALA A 429 5.05 -5.94 -17.57
C ALA A 429 6.08 -4.82 -17.38
N ASP A 430 6.21 -3.95 -18.38
CA ASP A 430 7.25 -2.92 -18.46
C ASP A 430 6.73 -1.61 -17.86
N ASN A 431 7.12 -1.33 -16.61
CA ASN A 431 6.53 -0.26 -15.79
C ASN A 431 7.33 1.03 -15.82
N GLN A 432 6.74 2.12 -15.32
CA GLN A 432 7.45 3.36 -15.05
C GLN A 432 7.23 3.81 -13.60
N LEU A 433 8.29 4.22 -12.91
CA LEU A 433 8.30 4.73 -11.54
C LEU A 433 9.07 6.05 -11.50
N ILE A 434 8.55 7.06 -10.83
CA ILE A 434 9.16 8.39 -10.72
C ILE A 434 9.15 8.80 -9.23
N GLY A 435 10.29 9.17 -8.65
CA GLY A 435 10.50 9.48 -7.22
C GLY A 435 10.30 10.97 -6.90
N GLN A 436 10.66 11.86 -7.83
CA GLN A 436 10.63 13.31 -7.65
C GLN A 436 11.63 13.78 -6.59
N ASP A 437 11.28 14.71 -5.70
CA ASP A 437 12.19 15.15 -4.64
C ASP A 437 12.03 14.27 -3.39
N GLY A 438 13.02 14.29 -2.50
CA GLY A 438 13.10 13.48 -1.29
C GLY A 438 13.87 12.18 -1.46
N ASN A 439 14.03 11.46 -0.34
CA ASN A 439 14.83 10.23 -0.32
C ASN A 439 13.91 9.03 -0.58
N ASP A 440 13.82 8.64 -1.83
CA ASP A 440 12.92 7.63 -2.36
C ASP A 440 13.46 6.21 -2.23
N ARG A 441 12.56 5.25 -2.37
CA ARG A 441 12.87 3.84 -2.49
C ARG A 441 11.97 3.19 -3.50
N LEU A 442 12.37 3.23 -4.76
CA LEU A 442 11.56 2.71 -5.86
C LEU A 442 11.99 1.28 -6.22
N ILE A 443 11.05 0.39 -6.48
CA ILE A 443 11.33 -1.02 -6.76
C ILE A 443 10.49 -1.51 -7.96
N GLY A 444 11.13 -1.92 -9.04
CA GLY A 444 10.50 -2.52 -10.20
C GLY A 444 9.86 -3.89 -9.95
N GLY A 445 9.31 -4.44 -11.02
CA GLY A 445 8.71 -5.74 -11.22
C GLY A 445 9.69 -6.76 -11.80
N GLN A 446 9.27 -7.50 -12.81
CA GLN A 446 10.04 -8.53 -13.52
C GLN A 446 10.09 -8.26 -15.03
N GLY A 447 9.40 -7.21 -15.49
CA GLY A 447 9.46 -6.71 -16.86
C GLY A 447 10.56 -5.65 -17.00
N ASP A 448 10.67 -5.05 -18.17
CA ASP A 448 11.69 -4.06 -18.47
C ASP A 448 11.22 -2.68 -17.94
N ASP A 449 11.57 -2.36 -16.69
CA ASP A 449 11.02 -1.21 -15.99
C ASP A 449 11.87 0.05 -16.13
N LYS A 450 11.23 1.22 -16.08
CA LYS A 450 11.87 2.53 -16.01
C LYS A 450 11.66 3.15 -14.64
N ILE A 451 12.73 3.43 -13.91
CA ILE A 451 12.71 3.95 -12.54
C ILE A 451 13.54 5.24 -12.50
N LEU A 452 12.94 6.35 -12.07
CA LEU A 452 13.57 7.65 -11.94
C LEU A 452 13.48 8.06 -10.47
N GLY A 453 14.57 8.30 -9.77
CA GLY A 453 14.62 8.73 -8.38
C GLY A 453 14.28 10.21 -8.25
N GLY A 454 15.03 11.08 -8.92
CA GLY A 454 14.84 12.53 -8.85
C GLY A 454 15.81 13.13 -7.83
N ALA A 455 15.41 14.04 -6.95
CA ALA A 455 16.33 14.70 -6.04
C ALA A 455 16.23 14.15 -4.61
N GLY A 456 17.33 13.79 -3.97
CA GLY A 456 17.40 13.21 -2.63
C GLY A 456 18.11 11.86 -2.65
N ASN A 457 18.43 11.32 -1.48
CA ASN A 457 19.24 10.10 -1.35
C ASN A 457 18.37 8.85 -1.49
N ASP A 458 18.32 8.31 -2.69
CA ASP A 458 17.35 7.33 -3.11
C ASP A 458 17.84 5.89 -3.01
N LYS A 459 16.91 4.95 -3.08
CA LYS A 459 17.20 3.52 -3.12
C LYS A 459 16.35 2.80 -4.14
N LEU A 460 16.88 2.71 -5.36
CA LEU A 460 16.17 2.22 -6.53
C LEU A 460 16.55 0.76 -6.83
N ILE A 461 15.57 -0.09 -7.17
CA ILE A 461 15.80 -1.53 -7.39
C ILE A 461 14.98 -2.04 -8.59
N GLY A 462 15.60 -2.51 -9.66
CA GLY A 462 14.92 -3.05 -10.85
C GLY A 462 14.24 -4.41 -10.63
N ARG A 463 15.06 -5.42 -10.30
CA ARG A 463 14.77 -6.84 -9.96
C ARG A 463 14.98 -7.82 -11.12
N SER A 464 14.06 -7.93 -12.06
CA SER A 464 14.20 -8.87 -13.18
C SER A 464 13.69 -8.16 -14.41
N GLY A 465 14.27 -8.43 -15.57
CA GLY A 465 13.96 -7.63 -16.76
C GLY A 465 15.16 -6.76 -17.13
N HIS A 466 15.06 -6.01 -18.22
CA HIS A 466 16.08 -5.07 -18.66
C HIS A 466 15.70 -3.67 -18.15
N ASP A 467 16.09 -3.37 -16.93
CA ASP A 467 15.60 -2.18 -16.23
C ASP A 467 16.44 -0.93 -16.56
N LEU A 468 15.80 0.24 -16.71
CA LEU A 468 16.43 1.56 -16.70
C LEU A 468 16.20 2.22 -15.34
N ILE A 469 17.26 2.54 -14.62
CA ILE A 469 17.22 3.11 -13.28
C ILE A 469 18.08 4.38 -13.24
N VAL A 470 17.50 5.52 -12.89
CA VAL A 470 18.19 6.81 -12.78
C VAL A 470 18.01 7.33 -11.36
N GLY A 471 19.09 7.61 -10.64
CA GLY A 471 19.14 8.16 -9.29
C GLY A 471 18.69 9.61 -9.29
N GLY A 472 19.54 10.50 -9.82
CA GLY A 472 19.22 11.91 -10.02
C GLY A 472 20.12 12.80 -9.18
N GLU A 473 19.60 13.69 -8.34
CA GLU A 473 20.42 14.41 -7.35
C GLU A 473 20.39 13.67 -6.03
N GLY A 474 21.46 13.68 -5.23
CA GLY A 474 21.52 12.97 -3.94
C GLY A 474 22.48 11.79 -3.95
N ASN A 475 22.73 11.21 -2.76
CA ASN A 475 23.59 10.05 -2.58
C ASN A 475 22.74 8.77 -2.63
N ASP A 476 22.69 8.15 -3.78
CA ASP A 476 21.72 7.15 -4.13
C ASP A 476 22.26 5.73 -4.03
N ARG A 477 21.34 4.78 -4.01
CA ARG A 477 21.65 3.35 -4.05
C ARG A 477 20.79 2.63 -5.06
N LEU A 478 21.38 2.35 -6.21
CA LEU A 478 20.72 1.68 -7.33
C LEU A 478 21.08 0.19 -7.39
N VAL A 479 20.11 -0.65 -7.71
CA VAL A 479 20.28 -2.11 -7.78
C VAL A 479 19.51 -2.73 -8.96
N GLY A 480 20.22 -3.20 -9.99
CA GLY A 480 19.62 -3.86 -11.16
C GLY A 480 19.02 -5.23 -10.84
N ASN A 481 19.83 -6.15 -10.31
CA ASN A 481 19.54 -7.56 -10.01
C ASN A 481 19.68 -8.53 -11.20
N ARG A 482 18.67 -8.73 -12.05
CA ARG A 482 18.70 -9.76 -13.09
C ARG A 482 18.25 -9.18 -14.42
N GLY A 483 19.11 -9.22 -15.43
CA GLY A 483 18.72 -8.92 -16.80
C GLY A 483 19.82 -8.20 -17.53
N LYS A 484 19.56 -7.05 -18.13
CA LYS A 484 20.62 -6.19 -18.68
C LYS A 484 20.18 -4.78 -18.35
N ASP A 485 20.64 -4.34 -17.21
CA ASP A 485 20.11 -3.17 -16.55
C ASP A 485 21.00 -1.96 -16.89
N THR A 486 20.39 -0.79 -17.01
CA THR A 486 21.09 0.49 -17.14
C THR A 486 20.85 1.30 -15.88
N LEU A 487 21.89 1.62 -15.14
CA LEU A 487 21.87 2.36 -13.88
C LEU A 487 22.68 3.64 -14.06
N ASP A 488 22.07 4.78 -13.72
CA ASP A 488 22.69 6.12 -13.75
C ASP A 488 22.53 6.75 -12.36
N GLY A 489 23.63 7.01 -11.64
CA GLY A 489 23.62 7.59 -10.29
C GLY A 489 23.22 9.06 -10.31
N GLY A 490 23.91 9.85 -11.13
CA GLY A 490 23.58 11.25 -11.37
C GLY A 490 24.51 12.21 -10.62
N GLN A 491 24.02 12.90 -9.59
CA GLN A 491 24.77 13.88 -8.80
C GLN A 491 24.77 13.46 -7.34
N GLY A 492 25.92 13.16 -6.77
CA GLY A 492 26.09 12.76 -5.38
C GLY A 492 27.01 11.56 -5.29
N ASN A 493 27.22 11.06 -4.08
CA ASN A 493 28.07 9.91 -3.82
C ASN A 493 27.22 8.65 -3.80
N ASP A 494 27.17 7.96 -4.91
CA ASP A 494 26.19 6.94 -5.22
C ASP A 494 26.75 5.53 -5.07
N ARG A 495 25.84 4.57 -5.00
CA ARG A 495 26.17 3.15 -4.94
C ARG A 495 25.33 2.32 -5.89
N LEU A 496 25.95 1.84 -6.96
CA LEU A 496 25.30 1.11 -8.04
C LEU A 496 25.70 -0.38 -8.02
N LEU A 497 24.72 -1.27 -8.10
CA LEU A 497 24.92 -2.73 -8.09
C LEU A 497 24.14 -3.39 -9.25
N GLY A 498 24.83 -3.86 -10.29
CA GLY A 498 24.22 -4.52 -11.47
C GLY A 498 23.69 -5.93 -11.19
N PHE A 499 24.50 -6.74 -10.49
CA PHE A 499 24.25 -8.13 -10.10
C PHE A 499 24.38 -9.18 -11.21
N LYS A 500 23.34 -9.53 -11.94
CA LYS A 500 23.37 -10.64 -12.91
C LYS A 500 22.87 -10.13 -14.25
N GLY A 501 23.77 -9.86 -15.16
CA GLY A 501 23.36 -9.34 -16.44
C GLY A 501 24.48 -9.12 -17.43
N ALA A 502 24.30 -8.11 -18.27
CA ALA A 502 25.37 -7.43 -18.99
C ALA A 502 24.95 -5.98 -18.86
N ASP A 503 25.32 -5.39 -17.73
CA ASP A 503 24.72 -4.19 -17.17
C ASP A 503 25.56 -2.96 -17.52
N VAL A 504 24.93 -1.79 -17.59
CA VAL A 504 25.58 -0.50 -17.79
C VAL A 504 25.38 0.32 -16.53
N LEU A 505 26.46 0.73 -15.88
CA LEU A 505 26.46 1.52 -14.65
C LEU A 505 27.24 2.82 -14.90
N ASP A 506 26.62 3.97 -14.67
CA ASP A 506 27.24 5.30 -14.71
C ASP A 506 27.07 5.95 -13.34
N GLY A 507 28.18 6.29 -12.65
CA GLY A 507 28.15 6.92 -11.32
C GLY A 507 27.68 8.36 -11.41
N GLY A 508 28.24 9.11 -12.37
CA GLY A 508 27.87 10.49 -12.61
C GLY A 508 28.86 11.43 -11.93
N VAL A 509 28.39 12.34 -11.09
CA VAL A 509 29.24 13.31 -10.38
C VAL A 509 29.20 13.04 -8.89
N GLY A 510 30.36 12.77 -8.30
CA GLY A 510 30.54 12.50 -6.88
C GLY A 510 31.53 11.36 -6.71
N ASN A 511 31.68 10.89 -5.48
CA ASN A 511 32.57 9.77 -5.16
C ASN A 511 31.74 8.49 -5.00
N ASP A 512 31.76 7.65 -6.03
CA ASP A 512 30.78 6.58 -6.23
C ASP A 512 31.36 5.18 -5.99
N GLU A 513 30.48 4.23 -5.67
CA GLU A 513 30.79 2.80 -5.56
C GLU A 513 29.98 1.98 -6.57
N LEU A 514 30.62 1.51 -7.63
CA LEU A 514 29.99 0.73 -8.70
C LEU A 514 30.41 -0.74 -8.65
N ARG A 515 29.45 -1.67 -8.75
CA ARG A 515 29.73 -3.12 -8.87
C ARG A 515 28.86 -3.80 -9.92
N GLY A 516 29.47 -4.35 -10.96
CA GLY A 516 28.79 -5.11 -12.03
C GLY A 516 28.33 -6.50 -11.56
N HIS A 517 29.21 -7.19 -10.82
CA HIS A 517 29.05 -8.55 -10.28
C HIS A 517 29.16 -9.69 -11.31
N ARG A 518 28.10 -10.07 -12.02
CA ARG A 518 28.12 -11.19 -12.98
C ARG A 518 27.58 -10.69 -14.29
N GLY A 519 28.43 -10.61 -15.30
CA GLY A 519 28.03 -10.16 -16.62
C GLY A 519 29.21 -9.72 -17.44
N ALA A 520 28.94 -9.29 -18.65
CA ALA A 520 29.90 -8.45 -19.36
C ALA A 520 29.40 -7.02 -19.19
N ASP A 521 29.87 -6.36 -18.16
CA ASP A 521 29.31 -5.12 -17.62
C ASP A 521 30.13 -3.91 -18.10
N SER A 522 29.51 -2.74 -18.22
CA SER A 522 30.16 -1.48 -18.54
C SER A 522 29.98 -0.52 -17.37
N LEU A 523 31.07 -0.12 -16.72
CA LEU A 523 31.08 0.74 -15.53
C LEU A 523 31.82 2.05 -15.87
N ASN A 524 31.17 3.17 -15.62
CA ASN A 524 31.75 4.51 -15.72
C ASN A 524 31.62 5.21 -14.36
N GLY A 525 32.73 5.61 -13.74
CA GLY A 525 32.70 6.34 -12.47
C GLY A 525 32.19 7.76 -12.67
N GLY A 526 32.76 8.45 -13.65
CA GLY A 526 32.34 9.79 -14.04
C GLY A 526 33.27 10.82 -13.41
N GLY A 527 32.79 11.63 -12.48
CA GLY A 527 33.57 12.71 -11.89
C GLY A 527 33.63 12.66 -10.37
N GLY A 528 34.79 12.36 -9.81
CA GLY A 528 35.08 12.30 -8.39
C GLY A 528 36.08 11.20 -8.11
N ASP A 529 36.29 10.85 -6.84
CA ASP A 529 37.20 9.75 -6.50
C ASP A 529 36.37 8.45 -6.31
N ASP A 530 36.35 7.59 -7.34
CA ASP A 530 35.41 6.47 -7.46
C ASP A 530 36.03 5.09 -7.16
N VAL A 531 35.16 4.11 -6.86
CA VAL A 531 35.53 2.70 -6.68
C VAL A 531 34.67 1.80 -7.56
N LEU A 532 35.30 1.19 -8.58
CA LEU A 532 34.65 0.34 -9.56
C LEU A 532 35.08 -1.13 -9.43
N SER A 533 34.13 -2.06 -9.53
CA SER A 533 34.39 -3.49 -9.57
C SER A 533 33.52 -4.20 -10.62
N GLY A 534 34.14 -4.70 -11.69
CA GLY A 534 33.45 -5.43 -12.77
C GLY A 534 32.85 -6.76 -12.28
N GLY A 535 33.70 -7.64 -11.75
CA GLY A 535 33.28 -8.88 -11.10
C GLY A 535 33.57 -10.11 -11.93
N ARG A 536 32.59 -10.67 -12.64
CA ARG A 536 32.73 -11.89 -13.44
C ARG A 536 32.19 -11.66 -14.83
N GLY A 537 33.05 -11.83 -15.82
CA GLY A 537 32.81 -11.75 -17.25
C GLY A 537 33.79 -10.73 -17.83
N ASN A 538 33.55 -10.26 -19.05
CA ASN A 538 34.49 -9.35 -19.70
C ASN A 538 33.94 -7.94 -19.56
N ASP A 539 34.51 -7.17 -18.65
CA ASP A 539 33.97 -5.90 -18.21
C ASP A 539 34.73 -4.72 -18.84
N LEU A 540 34.03 -3.61 -19.08
CA LEU A 540 34.61 -2.33 -19.47
C LEU A 540 34.54 -1.38 -18.27
N LEU A 541 35.67 -0.83 -17.84
CA LEU A 541 35.76 0.09 -16.71
C LEU A 541 36.37 1.42 -17.17
N ILE A 542 35.67 2.51 -16.89
CA ILE A 542 36.10 3.88 -17.13
C ILE A 542 36.06 4.57 -15.76
N GLY A 543 37.22 4.98 -15.23
CA GLY A 543 37.26 5.73 -13.96
C GLY A 543 36.62 7.09 -14.14
N GLY A 544 37.13 7.84 -15.12
CA GLY A 544 36.72 9.21 -15.37
C GLY A 544 37.67 10.19 -14.68
N SER A 545 37.17 11.35 -14.27
CA SER A 545 38.02 12.37 -13.66
C SER A 545 38.11 12.20 -12.15
N GLY A 546 39.32 12.14 -11.60
CA GLY A 546 39.54 12.09 -10.15
C GLY A 546 40.62 11.07 -9.78
N GLN A 547 40.56 10.47 -8.61
CA GLN A 547 41.48 9.41 -8.19
C GLN A 547 40.72 8.11 -7.95
N ASP A 548 40.65 7.28 -9.00
CA ASP A 548 39.76 6.13 -8.98
C ASP A 548 40.48 4.83 -8.58
N VAL A 549 39.70 3.86 -8.08
CA VAL A 549 40.16 2.50 -7.83
C VAL A 549 39.34 1.53 -8.68
N LEU A 550 40.00 0.87 -9.63
CA LEU A 550 39.38 0.01 -10.62
C LEU A 550 39.79 -1.45 -10.40
N MET A 551 38.81 -2.35 -10.38
CA MET A 551 39.00 -3.80 -10.26
C MET A 551 38.18 -4.52 -11.33
N GLY A 552 38.85 -5.10 -12.34
CA GLY A 552 38.18 -5.87 -13.40
C GLY A 552 37.52 -7.13 -12.85
N GLY A 553 38.34 -8.05 -12.32
CA GLY A 553 37.86 -9.25 -11.65
C GLY A 553 38.19 -10.50 -12.45
N GLN A 554 37.18 -11.32 -12.76
CA GLN A 554 37.36 -12.56 -13.52
C GLN A 554 36.90 -12.36 -14.96
N GLY A 555 37.81 -12.41 -15.92
CA GLY A 555 37.49 -12.39 -17.34
C GLY A 555 38.59 -11.69 -18.11
N ALA A 556 38.28 -11.22 -19.32
CA ALA A 556 39.17 -10.34 -20.06
C ALA A 556 38.59 -8.93 -20.02
N ASP A 557 39.11 -8.11 -19.13
CA ASP A 557 38.56 -6.80 -18.79
C ASP A 557 39.31 -5.67 -19.52
N THR A 558 38.60 -4.58 -19.80
CA THR A 558 39.16 -3.40 -20.47
C THR A 558 39.03 -2.19 -19.57
N PHE A 559 40.14 -1.51 -19.30
CA PHE A 559 40.20 -0.26 -18.53
C PHE A 559 40.46 0.89 -19.50
N LEU A 560 39.44 1.67 -19.81
CA LEU A 560 39.51 2.74 -20.80
C LEU A 560 39.81 4.09 -20.13
N PHE A 561 40.78 4.81 -20.67
CA PHE A 561 41.17 6.13 -20.20
C PHE A 561 41.00 7.17 -21.30
N ALA A 562 40.23 8.21 -20.99
CA ALA A 562 39.96 9.35 -21.87
C ALA A 562 40.69 10.61 -21.37
N ALA A 563 40.53 11.73 -22.08
CA ALA A 563 41.32 12.94 -21.87
C ALA A 563 41.10 13.62 -20.50
N ASP A 564 39.99 13.31 -19.85
CA ASP A 564 39.60 13.75 -18.51
C ASP A 564 40.06 12.81 -17.39
N ALA A 565 40.70 11.69 -17.73
CA ALA A 565 41.21 10.72 -16.77
C ALA A 565 42.17 11.35 -15.75
N GLY A 566 42.03 10.97 -14.48
CA GLY A 566 42.83 11.52 -13.38
C GLY A 566 44.01 10.63 -12.95
N HIS A 567 44.11 10.33 -11.66
CA HIS A 567 45.19 9.53 -11.09
C HIS A 567 44.69 8.22 -10.49
N ASP A 568 44.58 7.20 -11.32
CA ASP A 568 43.80 6.01 -10.99
C ASP A 568 44.68 4.84 -10.57
N VAL A 569 44.07 3.89 -9.86
CA VAL A 569 44.70 2.67 -9.38
C VAL A 569 43.92 1.46 -9.90
N ILE A 570 44.59 0.61 -10.67
CA ILE A 570 44.05 -0.70 -11.06
C ILE A 570 44.57 -1.75 -10.08
N VAL A 571 43.68 -2.56 -9.51
CA VAL A 571 44.01 -3.65 -8.59
C VAL A 571 43.61 -5.00 -9.19
N GLY A 572 44.55 -5.96 -9.20
CA GLY A 572 44.30 -7.32 -9.67
C GLY A 572 44.24 -7.46 -11.19
N PHE A 573 45.08 -6.72 -11.93
CA PHE A 573 45.16 -6.75 -13.40
C PHE A 573 45.70 -8.10 -13.92
N ASP A 574 44.92 -8.85 -14.68
CA ASP A 574 45.31 -10.16 -15.24
C ASP A 574 46.06 -10.00 -16.58
N GLN A 575 47.39 -9.99 -16.48
CA GLN A 575 48.26 -9.77 -17.64
C GLN A 575 48.11 -10.89 -18.69
N GLY A 576 47.73 -10.49 -19.91
CA GLY A 576 47.47 -11.39 -21.02
C GLY A 576 45.99 -11.74 -21.24
N GLN A 577 45.09 -11.31 -20.35
CA GLN A 577 43.64 -11.25 -20.61
C GLN A 577 43.16 -9.80 -20.64
N ASP A 578 43.54 -9.01 -19.64
CA ASP A 578 43.08 -7.64 -19.48
C ASP A 578 43.80 -6.68 -20.44
N LYS A 579 43.16 -5.52 -20.65
CA LYS A 579 43.62 -4.47 -21.56
C LYS A 579 43.46 -3.09 -20.94
N ILE A 580 44.44 -2.22 -21.16
CA ILE A 580 44.35 -0.79 -20.89
C ILE A 580 44.11 -0.08 -22.23
N ASP A 581 42.92 0.50 -22.41
CA ASP A 581 42.54 1.19 -23.64
C ASP A 581 42.82 2.68 -23.55
N LEU A 582 43.71 3.17 -24.43
CA LEU A 582 44.12 4.56 -24.55
C LEU A 582 43.71 5.18 -25.89
N SER A 583 42.84 4.49 -26.65
CA SER A 583 42.44 4.92 -28.00
C SER A 583 41.72 6.26 -28.03
N ALA A 584 41.08 6.64 -26.92
CA ALA A 584 40.44 7.95 -26.76
C ALA A 584 41.45 9.13 -26.65
N LEU A 585 42.73 8.85 -26.43
CA LEU A 585 43.77 9.85 -26.22
C LEU A 585 44.63 10.13 -27.45
N GLU A 586 44.42 9.37 -28.55
CA GLU A 586 45.22 9.42 -29.77
C GLU A 586 46.74 9.27 -29.51
N LEU A 587 47.11 8.48 -28.50
CA LEU A 587 48.51 8.21 -28.11
C LEU A 587 49.08 6.99 -28.83
N GLU A 588 50.40 6.87 -28.86
CA GLU A 588 51.10 5.62 -29.20
C GLU A 588 51.86 5.08 -27.97
N PHE A 589 52.21 3.79 -27.98
CA PHE A 589 52.94 3.16 -26.86
C PHE A 589 54.25 3.87 -26.47
N ASN A 590 54.94 4.49 -27.43
CA ASN A 590 56.19 5.21 -27.18
C ASN A 590 55.98 6.55 -26.44
N ASP A 591 54.75 7.04 -26.35
CA ASP A 591 54.41 8.27 -25.63
C ASP A 591 54.27 8.02 -24.12
N LEU A 592 54.23 6.76 -23.68
CA LEU A 592 54.04 6.36 -22.28
C LEU A 592 55.36 6.29 -21.50
N THR A 593 55.32 6.75 -20.24
CA THR A 593 56.40 6.49 -19.27
C THR A 593 55.93 5.47 -18.23
N ILE A 594 56.57 4.30 -18.18
CA ILE A 594 56.27 3.22 -17.23
C ILE A 594 57.39 3.10 -16.20
N THR A 595 57.06 3.19 -14.91
CA THR A 595 57.99 3.06 -13.77
C THR A 595 57.58 1.92 -12.85
N GLU A 596 58.52 1.04 -12.50
CA GLU A 596 58.26 -0.14 -11.66
C GLU A 596 58.61 0.09 -10.18
N PHE A 597 57.82 -0.48 -9.29
CA PHE A 597 57.98 -0.47 -7.83
C PHE A 597 57.81 -1.88 -7.25
N GLY A 598 58.43 -2.15 -6.08
CA GLY A 598 58.21 -3.38 -5.31
C GLY A 598 58.44 -4.69 -6.10
N ASP A 599 59.64 -4.87 -6.67
CA ASP A 599 60.02 -5.99 -7.55
C ASP A 599 59.22 -6.12 -8.85
N GLY A 600 58.55 -5.05 -9.30
CA GLY A 600 57.77 -5.02 -10.54
C GLY A 600 56.30 -5.39 -10.35
N ALA A 601 55.87 -5.65 -9.11
CA ALA A 601 54.48 -5.95 -8.76
C ALA A 601 53.54 -4.74 -8.82
N VAL A 602 54.10 -3.52 -8.87
CA VAL A 602 53.35 -2.27 -9.02
C VAL A 602 54.01 -1.42 -10.09
N GLN A 603 53.24 -0.94 -11.06
CA GLN A 603 53.74 -0.16 -12.19
C GLN A 603 52.95 1.13 -12.35
N LYS A 604 53.66 2.25 -12.48
CA LYS A 604 53.05 3.57 -12.73
C LYS A 604 53.24 3.97 -14.17
N ILE A 605 52.13 4.17 -14.87
CA ILE A 605 52.05 4.76 -16.21
C ILE A 605 51.75 6.24 -16.03
N THR A 606 52.47 7.12 -16.72
CA THR A 606 52.19 8.56 -16.73
C THR A 606 52.06 9.04 -18.16
N TYR A 607 51.00 9.79 -18.44
CA TYR A 607 50.74 10.44 -19.72
C TYR A 607 50.12 11.81 -19.47
N ALA A 608 50.59 12.84 -20.17
CA ALA A 608 50.23 14.24 -19.86
C ALA A 608 50.34 14.55 -18.35
N GLU A 609 49.27 15.04 -17.72
CA GLU A 609 49.18 15.32 -16.27
C GLU A 609 48.49 14.17 -15.48
N ALA A 610 48.03 13.11 -16.16
CA ALA A 610 47.33 11.97 -15.58
C ALA A 610 48.29 10.80 -15.28
N SER A 611 47.87 9.86 -14.42
CA SER A 611 48.68 8.67 -14.17
C SER A 611 47.89 7.46 -13.72
N ILE A 612 48.30 6.26 -14.14
CA ILE A 612 47.67 5.01 -13.76
C ILE A 612 48.67 4.19 -12.94
N LEU A 613 48.25 3.69 -11.78
CA LEU A 613 49.01 2.76 -10.96
C LEU A 613 48.40 1.36 -11.09
N VAL A 614 49.09 0.45 -11.77
CA VAL A 614 48.66 -0.94 -11.93
C VAL A 614 49.33 -1.77 -10.86
N CYS A 615 48.53 -2.42 -10.03
CA CYS A 615 48.98 -3.25 -8.90
C CYS A 615 48.79 -4.74 -9.21
N ASP A 616 49.57 -5.57 -8.52
CA ASP A 616 49.55 -7.04 -8.60
C ASP A 616 49.95 -7.60 -9.97
N THR A 617 50.90 -6.96 -10.66
CA THR A 617 51.42 -7.44 -11.95
C THR A 617 52.48 -8.54 -11.79
N ASP A 618 52.43 -9.57 -12.62
CA ASP A 618 53.41 -10.67 -12.66
C ASP A 618 54.74 -10.28 -13.35
N HIS A 619 54.71 -9.32 -14.27
CA HIS A 619 55.86 -8.82 -15.04
C HIS A 619 55.61 -7.41 -15.59
N SER A 620 56.62 -6.78 -16.21
CA SER A 620 56.50 -5.45 -16.83
C SER A 620 55.40 -5.39 -17.91
N LEU A 621 54.60 -4.32 -17.94
CA LEU A 621 53.58 -4.09 -18.97
C LEU A 621 54.22 -3.92 -20.35
N THR A 622 53.61 -4.52 -21.37
CA THR A 622 54.05 -4.54 -22.76
C THR A 622 53.00 -3.94 -23.69
N ILE A 623 53.33 -3.70 -24.96
CA ILE A 623 52.37 -3.16 -25.94
C ILE A 623 51.11 -4.01 -26.08
N ASP A 624 51.20 -5.32 -25.86
CA ASP A 624 50.06 -6.24 -25.95
C ASP A 624 49.05 -6.05 -24.81
N ASP A 625 49.43 -5.38 -23.72
CA ASP A 625 48.54 -5.02 -22.60
C ASP A 625 47.70 -3.77 -22.91
N PHE A 626 47.94 -3.09 -24.04
CA PHE A 626 47.28 -1.84 -24.41
C PHE A 626 46.46 -1.95 -25.69
N VAL A 627 45.46 -1.07 -25.78
CA VAL A 627 44.73 -0.73 -27.01
C VAL A 627 44.97 0.76 -27.30
N PHE A 628 45.21 1.11 -28.56
CA PHE A 628 45.49 2.48 -29.04
C PHE A 628 44.61 2.83 -30.24
#